data_AF-A0A9W4TCX0-F1
#
_entry.id   AF-A0A9W4TCX0-F1
#
_cell.length_a   1.000
_cell.length_b   1.000
_cell.length_c   1.000
_cell.angle_alpha   90.00
_cell.angle_beta   90.00
_cell.angle_gamma   90.00
#
_symmetry.space_group_name_H-M   'P 1'
#
loop_
_entity.id
_entity.type
_entity.pdbx_description
1 polymer ?
#
loop_
_entity_poly.entity_id
_entity_poly.type
_entity_poly.pdbx_seq_one_letter_code
_entity_poly.pdbx_strand_id
1 'polypeptide(L)'
;PNDLFMRGIDTVKQGNSELFRFIGEKIMWEAMGINNTRSICKIVEDALRDARFKQWDFNQFVVMSKWKAKGGLAFNKIFMEWTRERIASGEKNIKIPDSGEQFSYVVVNDGPCYKEDGTKSIRKGDYIEFANIVKEFNMKIDIRYYLEQTVGMFARFINEDDSF
;
A
#
# COMPACT_ATOMS: atom_id res chain seq x y z
N PRO A 1 10.84 16.27 21.53
CA PRO A 1 10.46 17.14 20.39
C PRO A 1 8.94 17.20 20.29
N ASN A 2 8.35 18.38 20.02
CA ASN A 2 6.90 18.51 19.89
C ASN A 2 6.40 18.20 18.47
N ASP A 3 7.24 18.37 17.45
CA ASP A 3 6.96 18.05 16.05
C ASP A 3 8.21 17.53 15.32
N LEU A 4 8.01 16.60 14.37
CA LEU A 4 9.05 16.13 13.45
C LEU A 4 9.03 16.94 12.15
N PHE A 5 10.21 17.33 11.66
CA PHE A 5 10.32 17.92 10.32
C PHE A 5 10.23 16.82 9.25
N MET A 6 9.07 16.69 8.59
CA MET A 6 8.78 15.58 7.66
C MET A 6 8.81 15.95 6.17
N ARG A 7 9.36 17.11 5.80
CA ARG A 7 9.28 17.60 4.42
C ARG A 7 10.06 16.68 3.46
N GLY A 8 9.37 16.15 2.45
CA GLY A 8 9.97 15.26 1.44
C GLY A 8 9.96 13.78 1.79
N ILE A 9 9.44 13.39 2.95
CA ILE A 9 9.33 11.98 3.36
C ILE A 9 8.10 11.35 2.70
N ASP A 10 8.26 10.15 2.14
CA ASP A 10 7.20 9.47 1.39
C ASP A 10 5.97 9.17 2.26
N THR A 11 6.11 9.05 3.59
CA THR A 11 5.00 8.77 4.54
C THR A 11 3.90 9.83 4.55
N VAL A 12 4.20 11.07 4.14
CA VAL A 12 3.26 12.20 4.14
C VAL A 12 2.53 12.32 2.79
N LYS A 13 2.94 11.57 1.76
CA LYS A 13 2.32 11.65 0.42
C LYS A 13 0.94 10.98 0.40
N GLN A 14 0.00 11.61 -0.31
CA GLN A 14 -1.27 10.98 -0.67
C GLN A 14 -1.02 9.73 -1.52
N GLY A 15 -1.77 8.65 -1.26
CA GLY A 15 -1.63 7.38 -1.96
C GLY A 15 -0.89 6.29 -1.17
N ASN A 16 -0.60 6.52 0.11
CA ASN A 16 -0.11 5.51 1.04
C ASN A 16 -1.20 5.00 1.97
N SER A 17 -0.98 3.80 2.49
CA SER A 17 -1.83 3.21 3.54
C SER A 17 -1.48 3.76 4.92
N GLU A 18 -2.40 3.64 5.87
CA GLU A 18 -2.15 3.97 7.27
C GLU A 18 -1.09 3.08 7.90
N LEU A 19 -0.98 1.81 7.47
CA LEU A 19 0.11 0.91 7.86
C LEU A 19 1.47 1.54 7.58
N PHE A 20 1.63 2.07 6.38
CA PHE A 20 2.87 2.68 5.94
C PHE A 20 3.20 3.94 6.74
N ARG A 21 2.20 4.80 6.96
CA ARG A 21 2.34 6.00 7.80
C ARG A 21 2.74 5.64 9.23
N PHE A 22 2.05 4.68 9.84
CA PHE A 22 2.32 4.20 11.19
C PHE A 22 3.76 3.70 11.37
N ILE A 23 4.24 2.83 10.47
CA ILE A 23 5.59 2.27 10.58
C ILE A 23 6.63 3.37 10.44
N GLY A 24 6.47 4.27 9.45
CA GLY A 24 7.42 5.36 9.24
C GLY A 24 7.43 6.39 10.37
N GLU A 25 6.26 6.80 10.87
CA GLU A 25 6.17 7.70 12.03
C GLU A 25 6.84 7.08 13.24
N LYS A 26 6.59 5.80 13.51
CA LYS A 26 7.21 5.09 14.63
C LYS A 26 8.73 5.06 14.50
N ILE A 27 9.27 4.72 13.34
CA ILE A 27 10.72 4.72 13.11
C ILE A 27 11.31 6.11 13.35
N MET A 28 10.71 7.15 12.79
CA MET A 28 11.21 8.53 12.95
C MET A 28 11.20 8.99 14.41
N TRP A 29 10.12 8.74 15.15
CA TRP A 29 10.00 9.13 16.56
C TRP A 29 11.01 8.40 17.45
N GLU A 30 11.18 7.09 17.25
CA GLU A 30 12.09 6.27 18.03
C GLU A 30 13.56 6.61 17.74
N ALA A 31 13.90 6.85 16.46
CA ALA A 31 15.25 7.25 16.05
C ALA A 31 15.67 8.62 16.61
N MET A 32 14.72 9.56 16.70
CA MET A 32 14.95 10.92 17.21
C MET A 32 14.82 11.03 18.74
N GLY A 33 14.63 9.92 19.45
CA GLY A 33 14.51 9.90 20.90
C GLY A 33 15.83 10.29 21.58
N ILE A 34 15.78 11.23 22.53
CA ILE A 34 16.98 11.73 23.23
C ILE A 34 17.73 10.64 24.03
N ASN A 35 17.00 9.61 24.47
CA ASN A 35 17.53 8.48 25.21
C ASN A 35 17.67 7.22 24.33
N ASN A 36 17.56 7.37 23.00
CA ASN A 36 17.65 6.22 22.12
C ASN A 36 19.08 5.68 22.08
N THR A 37 19.24 4.41 22.46
CA THR A 37 20.50 3.67 22.38
C THR A 37 20.47 2.56 21.33
N ARG A 38 19.34 2.38 20.64
CA ARG A 38 19.14 1.34 19.62
C ARG A 38 19.67 1.80 18.27
N SER A 39 20.23 0.87 17.51
CA SER A 39 20.56 1.08 16.09
C SER A 39 19.31 1.28 15.25
N ILE A 40 19.47 1.88 14.07
CA ILE A 40 18.37 2.09 13.13
C ILE A 40 17.74 0.76 12.70
N CYS A 41 18.55 -0.27 12.47
CA CYS A 41 18.09 -1.64 12.18
C CYS A 41 17.15 -2.16 13.26
N LYS A 42 17.54 -2.02 14.53
CA LYS A 42 16.72 -2.49 15.65
C LYS A 42 15.38 -1.73 15.74
N ILE A 43 15.38 -0.43 15.48
CA ILE A 43 14.16 0.39 15.45
C ILE A 43 13.23 -0.05 14.32
N VAL A 44 13.76 -0.28 13.12
CA VAL A 44 12.98 -0.76 11.97
C VAL A 44 12.38 -2.14 12.27
N GLU A 45 13.16 -3.07 12.81
CA GLU A 45 12.67 -4.39 13.23
C GLU A 45 11.53 -4.29 14.24
N ASP A 46 11.69 -3.47 15.29
CA ASP A 46 10.70 -3.31 16.34
C ASP A 46 9.41 -2.68 15.77
N ALA A 47 9.53 -1.70 14.86
CA ALA A 47 8.38 -1.09 14.20
C ALA A 47 7.63 -2.06 13.29
N LEU A 48 8.34 -2.88 12.52
CA LEU A 48 7.75 -3.93 11.67
C LEU A 48 7.07 -5.01 12.53
N ARG A 49 7.70 -5.39 13.65
CA ARG A 49 7.14 -6.37 14.60
C ARG A 49 5.83 -5.86 15.20
N ASP A 50 5.81 -4.62 15.65
CA ASP A 50 4.60 -4.00 16.20
C ASP A 50 3.49 -3.90 15.17
N ALA A 51 3.83 -3.53 13.93
CA ALA A 51 2.87 -3.49 12.84
C ALA A 51 2.31 -4.88 12.48
N ARG A 52 3.13 -5.94 12.56
CA ARG A 52 2.70 -7.32 12.30
C ARG A 52 1.68 -7.82 13.32
N PHE A 53 1.83 -7.46 14.59
CA PHE A 53 0.96 -7.96 15.67
C PHE A 53 -0.20 -7.02 16.02
N LYS A 54 -0.20 -5.79 15.48
CA LYS A 54 -1.32 -4.86 15.62
C LYS A 54 -2.56 -5.39 14.89
N GLN A 55 -3.73 -5.26 15.52
CA GLN A 55 -5.00 -5.42 14.84
C GLN A 55 -5.28 -4.20 13.98
N TRP A 56 -5.47 -4.42 12.68
CA TRP A 56 -5.73 -3.37 11.71
C TRP A 56 -7.20 -3.32 11.32
N ASP A 57 -7.74 -2.11 11.22
CA ASP A 57 -9.06 -1.86 10.65
C ASP A 57 -8.98 -1.81 9.11
N PHE A 58 -10.07 -2.22 8.45
CA PHE A 58 -10.17 -2.19 6.99
C PHE A 58 -9.80 -0.82 6.40
N ASN A 59 -10.27 0.27 7.00
CA ASN A 59 -10.05 1.63 6.49
C ASN A 59 -8.57 2.01 6.49
N GLN A 60 -7.73 1.34 7.28
CA GLN A 60 -6.29 1.58 7.35
C GLN A 60 -5.54 1.06 6.11
N PHE A 61 -6.17 0.20 5.31
CA PHE A 61 -5.61 -0.30 4.04
C PHE A 61 -6.15 0.42 2.81
N VAL A 62 -7.18 1.26 2.98
CA VAL A 62 -7.82 1.98 1.89
C VAL A 62 -6.89 3.07 1.40
N VAL A 63 -6.60 3.02 0.10
CA VAL A 63 -5.74 4.00 -0.58
C VAL A 63 -6.55 4.76 -1.61
N MET A 64 -6.33 6.08 -1.67
CA MET A 64 -6.95 6.95 -2.68
C MET A 64 -6.05 7.07 -3.92
N SER A 65 -6.65 7.00 -5.10
CA SER A 65 -5.99 7.28 -6.38
C SER A 65 -6.86 8.19 -7.24
N LYS A 66 -6.23 9.01 -8.09
CA LYS A 66 -6.91 9.83 -9.09
C LYS A 66 -6.88 9.11 -10.44
N TRP A 67 -8.05 8.82 -11.00
CA TRP A 67 -8.14 8.23 -12.33
C TRP A 67 -7.81 9.28 -13.40
N LYS A 68 -7.02 8.89 -14.40
CA LYS A 68 -6.71 9.70 -15.58
C LYS A 68 -6.64 8.79 -16.79
N ALA A 69 -7.51 9.03 -17.78
CA ALA A 69 -7.53 8.23 -19.01
C ALA A 69 -6.24 8.38 -19.85
N LYS A 70 -5.56 9.53 -19.75
CA LYS A 70 -4.27 9.80 -20.42
C LYS A 70 -3.24 10.32 -19.40
N GLY A 71 -2.01 9.84 -19.50
CA GLY A 71 -0.91 10.26 -18.62
C GLY A 71 -1.10 9.89 -17.13
N GLY A 72 -1.94 8.88 -16.84
CA GLY A 72 -2.18 8.35 -15.50
C GLY A 72 -1.19 7.27 -15.09
N LEU A 73 -1.36 6.75 -13.88
CA LEU A 73 -0.58 5.61 -13.37
C LEU A 73 -0.92 4.35 -14.16
N ALA A 74 0.08 3.58 -14.58
CA ALA A 74 -0.11 2.39 -15.40
C ALA A 74 -1.04 1.35 -14.75
N PHE A 75 -0.94 1.17 -13.42
CA PHE A 75 -1.80 0.23 -12.70
C PHE A 75 -3.28 0.65 -12.71
N ASN A 76 -3.58 1.96 -12.73
CA ASN A 76 -4.96 2.43 -12.84
C ASN A 76 -5.54 1.99 -14.19
N LYS A 77 -4.76 2.08 -15.28
CA LYS A 77 -5.24 1.68 -16.61
C LYS A 77 -5.60 0.20 -16.65
N ILE A 78 -4.69 -0.65 -16.17
CA ILE A 78 -4.89 -2.11 -16.08
C ILE A 78 -6.14 -2.42 -15.26
N PHE A 79 -6.25 -1.85 -14.07
CA PHE A 79 -7.40 -2.07 -13.19
C PHE A 79 -8.72 -1.61 -13.81
N MET A 80 -8.74 -0.47 -14.50
CA MET A 80 -9.94 0.04 -15.18
C MET A 80 -10.33 -0.81 -16.40
N GLU A 81 -9.35 -1.38 -17.12
CA GLU A 81 -9.61 -2.33 -18.22
C GLU A 81 -10.26 -3.61 -17.67
N TRP A 82 -9.65 -4.22 -16.65
CA TRP A 82 -10.19 -5.40 -15.98
C TRP A 82 -11.60 -5.16 -15.39
N THR A 83 -11.82 -3.99 -14.78
CA THR A 83 -13.14 -3.63 -14.26
C THR A 83 -14.21 -3.58 -15.36
N ARG A 84 -13.88 -3.05 -16.54
CA ARG A 84 -14.83 -2.98 -17.68
C ARG A 84 -15.21 -4.38 -18.16
N GLU A 85 -14.27 -5.31 -18.19
CA GLU A 85 -14.53 -6.70 -18.58
C GLU A 85 -15.52 -7.36 -17.62
N ARG A 86 -15.39 -7.11 -16.30
CA ARG A 86 -16.31 -7.65 -15.29
C ARG A 86 -17.72 -7.05 -15.34
N ILE A 87 -17.82 -5.78 -15.73
CA ILE A 87 -19.13 -5.16 -16.00
C ILE A 87 -19.74 -5.78 -17.25
N ALA A 88 -18.96 -5.97 -18.32
CA ALA A 88 -19.43 -6.58 -19.56
C ALA A 88 -19.87 -8.04 -19.38
N SER A 89 -19.24 -8.79 -18.47
CA SER A 89 -19.65 -10.15 -18.10
C SER A 89 -20.84 -10.20 -17.13
N GLY A 90 -21.27 -9.06 -16.58
CA GLY A 90 -22.37 -8.96 -15.62
C GLY A 90 -22.03 -9.46 -14.21
N GLU A 91 -20.76 -9.61 -13.87
CA GLU A 91 -20.31 -10.18 -12.59
C GLU A 91 -20.71 -9.30 -11.39
N LYS A 92 -20.62 -7.97 -11.54
CA LYS A 92 -20.87 -6.99 -10.47
C LYS A 92 -21.42 -5.67 -11.02
N ASN A 93 -22.27 -5.00 -10.24
CA ASN A 93 -22.73 -3.65 -10.55
C ASN A 93 -21.69 -2.61 -10.09
N ILE A 94 -20.64 -2.44 -10.90
CA ILE A 94 -19.50 -1.56 -10.57
C ILE A 94 -19.68 -0.22 -11.30
N LYS A 95 -19.65 0.89 -10.54
CA LYS A 95 -19.56 2.23 -11.11
C LYS A 95 -18.09 2.58 -11.36
N ILE A 96 -17.69 2.69 -12.62
CA ILE A 96 -16.35 3.17 -12.99
C ILE A 96 -16.29 4.70 -12.77
N PRO A 97 -15.23 5.21 -12.12
CA PRO A 97 -15.02 6.64 -11.98
C PRO A 97 -14.69 7.31 -13.32
N ASP A 98 -15.11 8.56 -13.50
CA ASP A 98 -14.78 9.37 -14.66
C ASP A 98 -13.32 9.84 -14.61
N SER A 99 -12.73 10.13 -15.78
CA SER A 99 -11.36 10.63 -15.84
C SER A 99 -11.24 11.96 -15.09
N GLY A 100 -10.39 12.00 -14.08
CA GLY A 100 -10.22 13.14 -13.18
C GLY A 100 -10.83 12.91 -11.80
N GLU A 101 -11.70 11.91 -11.63
CA GLU A 101 -12.27 11.56 -10.33
C GLU A 101 -11.28 10.77 -9.47
N GLN A 102 -11.51 10.81 -8.16
CA GLN A 102 -10.80 9.97 -7.21
C GLN A 102 -11.58 8.69 -6.96
N PHE A 103 -10.86 7.62 -6.67
CA PHE A 103 -11.42 6.35 -6.23
C PHE A 103 -10.58 5.74 -5.12
N SER A 104 -11.24 4.93 -4.30
CA SER A 104 -10.62 4.22 -3.18
C SER A 104 -10.41 2.74 -3.56
N TYR A 105 -9.22 2.22 -3.28
CA TYR A 105 -8.88 0.82 -3.57
C TYR A 105 -8.08 0.19 -2.43
N VAL A 106 -8.06 -1.14 -2.43
CA VAL A 106 -7.26 -1.98 -1.50
C VAL A 106 -6.55 -3.06 -2.32
N VAL A 107 -5.36 -3.47 -1.89
CA VAL A 107 -4.66 -4.63 -2.48
C VAL A 107 -5.19 -5.90 -1.82
N VAL A 108 -5.73 -6.81 -2.62
CA VAL A 108 -6.38 -8.05 -2.18
C VAL A 108 -5.52 -9.26 -2.51
N ASN A 109 -5.65 -10.28 -1.67
CA ASN A 109 -5.07 -11.60 -1.86
C ASN A 109 -6.16 -12.54 -2.41
N ASP A 110 -6.60 -12.27 -3.64
CA ASP A 110 -7.69 -13.00 -4.31
C ASP A 110 -7.18 -14.19 -5.14
N GLY A 111 -6.01 -14.71 -4.78
CA GLY A 111 -5.30 -15.72 -5.56
C GLY A 111 -4.41 -15.15 -6.67
N PRO A 112 -3.62 -16.00 -7.33
CA PRO A 112 -2.71 -15.56 -8.38
C PRO A 112 -3.47 -15.16 -9.66
N CYS A 113 -3.30 -13.90 -10.10
CA CYS A 113 -3.64 -13.52 -11.46
C CYS A 113 -2.56 -14.04 -12.40
N TYR A 114 -2.93 -14.76 -13.45
CA TYR A 114 -1.98 -15.29 -14.42
C TYR A 114 -2.05 -14.50 -15.73
N LYS A 115 -0.90 -14.31 -16.36
CA LYS A 115 -0.84 -13.82 -17.74
C LYS A 115 -1.15 -14.95 -18.72
N GLU A 116 -1.29 -14.61 -19.99
CA GLU A 116 -1.50 -15.57 -21.09
C GLU A 116 -0.42 -16.67 -21.15
N ASP A 117 0.82 -16.35 -20.75
CA ASP A 117 1.94 -17.29 -20.69
C ASP A 117 1.94 -18.22 -19.46
N GLY A 118 0.92 -18.13 -18.61
CA GLY A 118 0.80 -18.93 -17.38
C GLY A 118 1.68 -18.45 -16.23
N THR A 119 2.41 -17.33 -16.37
CA THR A 119 3.18 -16.75 -15.27
C THR A 119 2.30 -15.92 -14.35
N LYS A 120 2.57 -15.98 -13.04
CA LYS A 120 1.89 -15.12 -12.05
C LYS A 120 2.20 -13.66 -12.37
N SER A 121 1.16 -12.83 -12.45
CA SER A 121 1.34 -11.39 -12.62
C SER A 121 2.02 -10.80 -11.39
N ILE A 122 2.87 -9.82 -11.63
CA ILE A 122 3.50 -9.00 -10.59
C ILE A 122 2.97 -7.56 -10.63
N ARG A 123 2.00 -7.28 -11.53
CA ARG A 123 1.48 -5.93 -11.72
C ARG A 123 0.47 -5.65 -10.63
N LYS A 124 0.71 -4.58 -9.86
CA LYS A 124 -0.20 -4.12 -8.80
C LYS A 124 -1.66 -4.03 -9.26
N GLY A 125 -1.89 -3.56 -10.49
CA GLY A 125 -3.23 -3.35 -11.06
C GLY A 125 -4.09 -4.60 -11.14
N ASP A 126 -3.47 -5.79 -11.15
CA ASP A 126 -4.19 -7.07 -11.18
C ASP A 126 -4.62 -7.53 -9.79
N TYR A 127 -4.06 -6.94 -8.72
CA TYR A 127 -4.31 -7.32 -7.33
C TYR A 127 -5.04 -6.24 -6.54
N ILE A 128 -5.55 -5.20 -7.19
CA ILE A 128 -6.35 -4.17 -6.51
C ILE A 128 -7.83 -4.35 -6.79
N GLU A 129 -8.64 -3.95 -5.82
CA GLU A 129 -10.09 -3.94 -5.94
C GLU A 129 -10.66 -2.68 -5.28
N PHE A 130 -11.83 -2.24 -5.74
CA PHE A 130 -12.49 -1.08 -5.14
C PHE A 130 -12.82 -1.35 -3.67
N ALA A 131 -12.56 -0.36 -2.80
CA ALA A 131 -12.70 -0.53 -1.36
C ALA A 131 -14.13 -0.94 -0.93
N ASN A 132 -15.16 -0.42 -1.61
CA ASN A 132 -16.54 -0.82 -1.35
C ASN A 132 -16.80 -2.29 -1.70
N ILE A 133 -16.22 -2.79 -2.80
CA ILE A 133 -16.36 -4.19 -3.22
C ILE A 133 -15.63 -5.11 -2.23
N VAL A 134 -14.39 -4.76 -1.86
CA VAL A 134 -13.64 -5.55 -0.85
C VAL A 134 -14.42 -5.67 0.46
N LYS A 135 -15.05 -4.57 0.89
CA LYS A 135 -15.86 -4.54 2.10
C LYS A 135 -17.16 -5.34 1.96
N GLU A 136 -17.85 -5.22 0.83
CA GLU A 136 -19.11 -5.94 0.55
C GLU A 136 -18.91 -7.46 0.50
N PHE A 137 -17.85 -7.91 -0.17
CA PHE A 137 -17.55 -9.34 -0.35
C PHE A 137 -16.59 -9.91 0.69
N ASN A 138 -16.19 -9.12 1.70
CA ASN A 138 -15.23 -9.49 2.75
C ASN A 138 -13.95 -10.13 2.18
N MET A 139 -13.41 -9.53 1.09
CA MET A 139 -12.25 -10.09 0.40
C MET A 139 -11.00 -9.96 1.28
N LYS A 140 -10.11 -10.95 1.20
CA LYS A 140 -8.90 -10.99 2.01
C LYS A 140 -7.91 -9.94 1.54
N ILE A 141 -7.47 -9.06 2.44
CA ILE A 141 -6.44 -8.05 2.16
C ILE A 141 -5.07 -8.72 2.09
N ASP A 142 -4.23 -8.32 1.13
CA ASP A 142 -2.84 -8.75 1.07
C ASP A 142 -1.95 -7.92 2.02
N ILE A 143 -2.00 -8.23 3.32
CA ILE A 143 -1.17 -7.56 4.34
C ILE A 143 0.32 -7.68 4.00
N ARG A 144 0.74 -8.79 3.39
CA ARG A 144 2.14 -9.03 3.03
C ARG A 144 2.62 -8.02 2.00
N TYR A 145 1.82 -7.72 0.99
CA TYR A 145 2.12 -6.67 0.01
C TYR A 145 2.47 -5.35 0.71
N TYR A 146 1.65 -4.90 1.66
CA TYR A 146 1.87 -3.62 2.33
C TYR A 146 3.13 -3.64 3.22
N LEU A 147 3.42 -4.75 3.90
CA LEU A 147 4.67 -4.92 4.66
C LEU A 147 5.89 -4.90 3.75
N GLU A 148 5.87 -5.60 2.61
CA GLU A 148 6.98 -5.63 1.66
C GLU A 148 7.28 -4.26 1.04
N GLN A 149 6.23 -3.51 0.67
CA GLN A 149 6.38 -2.11 0.21
C GLN A 149 7.08 -1.24 1.27
N THR A 150 6.81 -1.53 2.53
CA THR A 150 7.35 -0.78 3.65
C THR A 150 8.84 -1.11 3.87
N VAL A 151 9.22 -2.39 3.79
CA VAL A 151 10.63 -2.83 3.85
C VAL A 151 11.47 -2.17 2.76
N GLY A 152 10.98 -2.12 1.51
CA GLY A 152 11.72 -1.53 0.40
C GLY A 152 12.07 -0.05 0.59
N MET A 153 11.20 0.71 1.29
CA MET A 153 11.51 2.09 1.65
C MET A 153 12.53 2.16 2.79
N PHE A 154 12.40 1.29 3.80
CA PHE A 154 13.28 1.33 4.97
C PHE A 154 14.69 0.80 4.72
N ALA A 155 14.90 0.04 3.66
CA ALA A 155 16.24 -0.33 3.19
C ALA A 155 17.16 0.90 3.04
N ARG A 156 16.61 2.06 2.66
CA ARG A 156 17.38 3.31 2.54
C ARG A 156 17.95 3.83 3.86
N PHE A 157 17.34 3.50 4.99
CA PHE A 157 17.82 3.89 6.32
C PHE A 157 18.93 2.95 6.83
N ILE A 158 19.06 1.77 6.23
CA ILE A 158 19.99 0.70 6.65
C ILE A 158 21.20 0.62 5.69
N ASN A 159 21.15 1.32 4.55
CA ASN A 159 22.15 1.20 3.50
C ASN A 159 23.56 1.71 3.87
N GLU A 160 23.73 2.35 5.03
CA GLU A 160 25.04 2.74 5.58
C GLU A 160 25.43 1.92 6.82
N ASP A 161 24.70 0.85 7.13
CA ASP A 161 25.06 -0.07 8.21
C ASP A 161 26.10 -1.07 7.68
N ASP A 162 27.30 -1.06 8.27
CA ASP A 162 28.44 -1.92 7.89
C ASP A 162 28.15 -3.44 7.98
N SER A 163 27.00 -3.81 8.54
CA SER A 163 26.54 -5.20 8.62
C SER A 163 25.99 -5.76 7.30
N PHE A 164 25.83 -4.94 6.25
CA PHE A 164 25.17 -5.31 4.98
C PHE A 164 25.98 -4.96 3.72
#